data_AF-A0A0F9V3J2-F1
#
_entry.id   AF-A0A0F9V3J2-F1
#
_cell.length_a   1.000
_cell.length_b   1.000
_cell.length_c   1.000
_cell.angle_alpha   90.00
_cell.angle_beta   90.00
_cell.angle_gamma   90.00
#
_symmetry.space_group_name_H-M   'P 1'
#
loop_
_entity.id
_entity.type
_entity.pdbx_description
1 polymer ?
#
loop_
_entity_poly.entity_id
_entity_poly.type
_entity_poly.pdbx_seq_one_letter_code
_entity_poly.pdbx_strand_id
1 'polypeptide(L)'
;MNQQQSALLNNLTIIKPNFHAFTARFHSKLAESSIEMNYPTALQFNEKSFTLFCVLERIVKHLDKPASVAPFLAHHLMYLKKSSVSQNDIALLSDAFYETLKEHLGKHFNAESQLAWKKALRYFESFAGNVLFNVSNVVSLQQKMLQKQSNKL
;
A
#
# COMPACT_ATOMS: atom_id res chain seq x y z
N MET A 1 15.82 -11.00 9.97
CA MET A 1 15.05 -10.01 9.19
C MET A 1 15.39 -10.24 7.72
N ASN A 2 14.41 -10.43 6.84
CA ASN A 2 14.67 -10.57 5.40
C ASN A 2 15.29 -9.26 4.87
N GLN A 3 16.28 -9.33 3.96
CA GLN A 3 16.92 -8.17 3.32
C GLN A 3 15.90 -7.13 2.85
N GLN A 4 14.79 -7.58 2.27
CA GLN A 4 13.72 -6.69 1.80
C GLN A 4 13.06 -5.90 2.93
N GLN A 5 12.86 -6.51 4.10
CA GLN A 5 12.30 -5.83 5.26
C GLN A 5 13.28 -4.81 5.86
N SER A 6 14.58 -5.14 5.86
CA SER A 6 15.63 -4.20 6.26
C SER A 6 15.67 -2.98 5.35
N ALA A 7 15.55 -3.16 4.04
CA ALA A 7 15.49 -2.05 3.09
C ALA A 7 14.28 -1.13 3.35
N LEU A 8 13.08 -1.71 3.55
CA LEU A 8 11.88 -0.93 3.86
C LEU A 8 12.04 -0.12 5.16
N LEU A 9 12.54 -0.75 6.23
CA LEU A 9 12.73 -0.07 7.52
C LEU A 9 13.78 1.03 7.43
N ASN A 10 14.88 0.80 6.71
CA ASN A 10 15.89 1.83 6.47
C ASN A 10 15.33 2.99 5.65
N ASN A 11 14.43 2.75 4.69
CA ASN A 11 13.78 3.84 3.98
C ASN A 11 12.86 4.65 4.91
N LEU A 12 12.16 4.00 5.85
CA LEU A 12 11.34 4.69 6.83
C LEU A 12 12.16 5.59 7.77
N THR A 13 13.36 5.17 8.19
CA THR A 13 14.22 6.01 9.03
C THR A 13 14.69 7.27 8.30
N ILE A 14 14.87 7.20 6.98
CA ILE A 14 15.27 8.33 6.14
C ILE A 14 14.13 9.34 5.97
N ILE A 15 12.91 8.88 5.72
CA ILE A 15 11.77 9.79 5.50
C ILE A 15 11.17 10.33 6.80
N LYS A 16 11.37 9.65 7.94
CA LYS A 16 10.79 10.00 9.23
C LYS A 16 10.99 11.48 9.64
N PRO A 17 12.20 12.08 9.55
CA PRO A 17 12.43 13.46 9.99
C PRO A 17 11.58 14.48 9.23
N ASN A 18 11.28 14.20 7.95
CA ASN A 18 10.52 15.10 7.07
C ASN A 18 9.22 14.45 6.59
N PHE A 19 8.62 13.57 7.40
CA PHE A 19 7.45 12.82 6.95
C PHE A 19 6.22 13.71 6.68
N HIS A 20 6.17 14.90 7.29
CA HIS A 20 5.16 15.89 6.96
C HIS A 20 5.24 16.36 5.50
N ALA A 21 6.46 16.64 5.01
CA ALA A 21 6.68 17.00 3.61
C ALA A 21 6.35 15.82 2.68
N PHE A 22 6.67 14.59 3.11
CA PHE A 22 6.27 13.37 2.41
C PHE A 22 4.74 13.30 2.26
N THR A 23 3.98 13.50 3.33
CA THR A 23 2.51 13.45 3.28
C THR A 23 1.91 14.57 2.43
N ALA A 24 2.48 15.77 2.49
CA ALA A 24 2.05 16.89 1.65
C ALA A 24 2.26 16.57 0.16
N ARG A 25 3.44 16.05 -0.20
CA ARG A 25 3.74 15.68 -1.59
C ARG A 25 2.89 14.52 -2.08
N PHE A 26 2.66 13.51 -1.23
CA PHE A 26 1.75 12.42 -1.54
C PHE A 26 0.34 12.95 -1.83
N HIS A 27 -0.19 13.85 -0.99
CA HIS A 27 -1.49 14.48 -1.23
C HIS A 27 -1.54 15.23 -2.55
N SER A 28 -0.51 16.02 -2.89
CA SER A 28 -0.43 16.70 -4.21
C SER A 28 -0.48 15.70 -5.37
N LYS A 29 0.24 14.58 -5.28
CA LYS A 29 0.19 13.54 -6.32
C LYS A 29 -1.19 12.90 -6.45
N LEU A 30 -1.93 12.74 -5.36
CA LEU A 30 -3.32 12.28 -5.42
C LEU A 30 -4.21 13.32 -6.13
N ALA A 31 -4.04 14.61 -5.83
CA ALA A 31 -4.77 15.69 -6.50
C ALA A 31 -4.42 15.82 -7.99
N GLU A 32 -3.20 15.49 -8.38
CA GLU A 32 -2.73 15.43 -9.79
C GLU A 32 -3.21 14.16 -10.52
N SER A 33 -3.71 13.15 -9.78
CA SER A 33 -4.15 11.87 -10.34
C SER A 33 -5.65 11.87 -10.67
N SER A 34 -6.10 10.83 -11.39
CA SER A 34 -7.52 10.59 -11.67
C SER A 34 -8.23 9.83 -10.54
N ILE A 35 -7.85 10.05 -9.28
CA ILE A 35 -8.46 9.36 -8.14
C ILE A 35 -9.87 9.89 -7.89
N GLU A 36 -10.83 9.00 -7.74
CA GLU A 36 -12.26 9.36 -7.63
C GLU A 36 -12.80 9.18 -6.20
N MET A 37 -12.12 8.37 -5.39
CA MET A 37 -12.52 8.18 -3.99
C MET A 37 -12.44 9.47 -3.17
N ASN A 38 -13.27 9.57 -2.14
CA ASN A 38 -13.18 10.67 -1.17
C ASN A 38 -11.95 10.50 -0.28
N TYR A 39 -11.00 11.43 -0.33
CA TYR A 39 -9.84 11.44 0.56
C TYR A 39 -9.77 12.75 1.38
N PRO A 40 -9.13 12.72 2.56
CA PRO A 40 -9.02 13.91 3.40
C PRO A 40 -8.34 15.10 2.69
N THR A 41 -8.68 16.32 3.11
CA THR A 41 -8.03 17.53 2.61
C THR A 41 -6.55 17.57 2.99
N ALA A 42 -5.75 18.42 2.33
CA ALA A 42 -4.33 18.58 2.63
C ALA A 42 -4.09 18.91 4.12
N LEU A 43 -4.94 19.77 4.70
CA LEU A 43 -4.90 20.12 6.12
C LEU A 43 -5.13 18.88 7.02
N GLN A 44 -6.16 18.09 6.72
CA GLN A 44 -6.47 16.86 7.47
C GLN A 44 -5.37 15.80 7.33
N PHE A 45 -4.73 15.70 6.16
CA PHE A 45 -3.56 14.84 5.94
C PHE A 45 -2.39 15.25 6.83
N ASN A 46 -2.12 16.54 6.88
CA ASN A 46 -1.05 17.16 7.65
C ASN A 46 -1.22 17.00 9.16
N GLU A 47 -2.45 17.15 9.67
CA GLU A 47 -2.76 16.89 11.09
C GLU A 47 -2.54 15.42 11.48
N LYS A 48 -2.66 14.51 10.51
CA LYS A 48 -2.53 13.07 10.73
C LYS A 48 -1.17 12.50 10.35
N SER A 49 -0.20 13.31 9.89
CA SER A 49 1.09 12.84 9.38
C SER A 49 1.82 11.91 10.36
N PHE A 50 1.84 12.25 11.65
CA PHE A 50 2.50 11.42 12.66
C PHE A 50 1.80 10.06 12.83
N THR A 51 0.47 10.06 12.95
CA THR A 51 -0.32 8.82 13.04
C THR A 51 -0.13 7.95 11.79
N LEU A 52 -0.14 8.56 10.60
CA LEU A 52 0.11 7.87 9.34
C LEU A 52 1.50 7.22 9.32
N PHE A 53 2.53 7.92 9.83
CA PHE A 53 3.87 7.35 9.96
C PHE A 53 3.86 6.13 10.88
N CYS A 54 3.24 6.23 12.07
CA CYS A 54 3.18 5.12 13.01
C CYS A 54 2.46 3.90 12.44
N VAL A 55 1.36 4.10 11.70
CA VAL A 55 0.63 3.02 11.02
C VAL A 55 1.51 2.37 9.94
N LEU A 56 2.14 3.18 9.08
CA LEU A 56 3.05 2.70 8.04
C LEU A 56 4.23 1.91 8.63
N GLU A 57 4.87 2.46 9.66
CA GLU A 57 6.00 1.82 10.34
C GLU A 57 5.60 0.49 10.96
N ARG A 58 4.43 0.43 11.61
CA ARG A 58 3.92 -0.81 12.18
C ARG A 58 3.63 -1.86 11.11
N ILE A 59 3.04 -1.47 9.98
CA ILE A 59 2.80 -2.39 8.86
C ILE A 59 4.13 -2.95 8.37
N VAL A 60 5.09 -2.08 8.04
CA VAL A 60 6.41 -2.47 7.51
C VAL A 60 7.19 -3.37 8.48
N LYS A 61 7.15 -3.07 9.79
CA LYS A 61 7.77 -3.89 10.84
C LYS A 61 7.25 -5.32 10.91
N HIS A 62 6.05 -5.58 10.39
CA HIS A 62 5.40 -6.89 10.48
C HIS A 62 5.04 -7.49 9.11
N LEU A 63 5.50 -6.91 8.00
CA LEU A 63 5.25 -7.44 6.65
C LEU A 63 5.85 -8.84 6.43
N ASP A 64 6.89 -9.22 7.16
CA ASP A 64 7.46 -10.57 7.16
C ASP A 64 6.56 -11.60 7.87
N LYS A 65 5.56 -11.15 8.62
CA LYS A 65 4.56 -11.96 9.32
C LYS A 65 3.14 -11.57 8.89
N PRO A 66 2.71 -11.94 7.66
CA PRO A 66 1.41 -11.55 7.10
C PRO A 66 0.22 -11.81 8.03
N ALA A 67 0.21 -12.93 8.75
CA ALA A 67 -0.85 -13.27 9.70
C ALA A 67 -1.00 -12.25 10.85
N SER A 68 0.10 -11.61 11.27
CA SER A 68 0.09 -10.60 12.35
C SER A 68 -0.33 -9.22 11.86
N VAL A 69 -0.02 -8.87 10.61
CA VAL A 69 -0.31 -7.54 10.05
C VAL A 69 -1.69 -7.49 9.37
N ALA A 70 -2.19 -8.61 8.87
CA ALA A 70 -3.45 -8.68 8.12
C ALA A 70 -4.66 -8.11 8.90
N PRO A 71 -4.91 -8.45 10.18
CA PRO A 71 -6.04 -7.88 10.91
C PRO A 71 -5.92 -6.36 11.09
N PHE A 72 -4.70 -5.88 11.33
CA PHE A 72 -4.41 -4.46 11.47
C PHE A 72 -4.61 -3.70 10.15
N LEU A 73 -4.16 -4.28 9.04
CA LEU A 73 -4.34 -3.71 7.70
C LEU A 73 -5.81 -3.71 7.31
N ALA A 74 -6.54 -4.81 7.55
CA ALA A 74 -7.98 -4.90 7.27
C ALA A 74 -8.78 -3.84 8.02
N HIS A 75 -8.46 -3.60 9.31
CA HIS A 75 -9.08 -2.52 10.08
C HIS A 75 -8.90 -1.15 9.42
N HIS A 76 -7.70 -0.83 8.92
CA HIS A 76 -7.44 0.45 8.26
C HIS A 76 -8.12 0.56 6.90
N LEU A 77 -8.22 -0.54 6.15
CA LEU A 77 -8.92 -0.58 4.87
C LEU A 77 -10.42 -0.30 5.03
N MET A 78 -11.04 -0.64 6.16
CA MET A 78 -12.46 -0.33 6.37
C MET A 78 -12.76 1.18 6.36
N TYR A 79 -11.78 2.04 6.62
CA TYR A 79 -11.96 3.48 6.44
C TYR A 79 -12.06 3.87 4.95
N LEU A 80 -11.32 3.20 4.07
CA LEU A 80 -11.41 3.42 2.62
C LEU A 80 -12.79 3.00 2.07
N LYS A 81 -13.40 1.96 2.65
CA LYS A 81 -14.76 1.54 2.25
C LYS A 81 -15.79 2.65 2.44
N LYS A 82 -15.62 3.52 3.44
CA LYS A 82 -16.50 4.68 3.68
C LYS A 82 -16.25 5.84 2.70
N SER A 83 -15.20 5.76 1.90
CA SER A 83 -14.76 6.78 0.95
C SER A 83 -15.19 6.52 -0.49
N SER A 84 -16.06 5.53 -0.74
CA SER A 84 -16.45 5.13 -2.11
C SER A 84 -15.26 4.67 -2.97
N VAL A 85 -14.30 4.00 -2.36
CA VAL A 85 -13.08 3.51 -3.04
C VAL A 85 -13.40 2.48 -4.13
N SER A 86 -12.75 2.60 -5.28
CA SER A 86 -12.73 1.61 -6.38
C SER A 86 -11.40 0.84 -6.42
N GLN A 87 -11.34 -0.23 -7.22
CA GLN A 87 -10.08 -0.96 -7.42
C GLN A 87 -9.00 -0.10 -8.09
N ASN A 88 -9.40 0.77 -9.02
CA ASN A 88 -8.49 1.69 -9.69
C ASN A 88 -7.88 2.69 -8.69
N ASP A 89 -8.66 3.16 -7.72
CA ASP A 89 -8.17 4.07 -6.68
C ASP A 89 -7.07 3.41 -5.83
N ILE A 90 -7.14 2.10 -5.56
CA ILE A 90 -6.09 1.39 -4.82
C ILE A 90 -4.76 1.38 -5.59
N ALA A 91 -4.82 1.21 -6.92
CA ALA A 91 -3.63 1.30 -7.77
C ALA A 91 -3.07 2.73 -7.77
N LEU A 92 -3.93 3.74 -7.96
CA LEU A 92 -3.53 5.15 -7.93
C LEU A 92 -2.91 5.57 -6.59
N LEU A 93 -3.45 5.11 -5.45
CA LEU A 93 -2.87 5.32 -4.13
C LEU A 93 -1.46 4.71 -4.03
N SER A 94 -1.27 3.51 -4.55
CA SER A 94 0.00 2.78 -4.51
C SER A 94 1.06 3.43 -5.41
N ASP A 95 0.66 3.85 -6.62
CA ASP A 95 1.52 4.55 -7.57
C ASP A 95 1.95 5.92 -7.04
N ALA A 96 1.00 6.73 -6.53
CA ALA A 96 1.31 8.01 -5.93
C ALA A 96 2.27 7.87 -4.74
N PHE A 97 2.08 6.85 -3.90
CA PHE A 97 2.95 6.59 -2.77
C PHE A 97 4.36 6.16 -3.22
N TYR A 98 4.45 5.30 -4.24
CA TYR A 98 5.73 4.86 -4.81
C TYR A 98 6.52 6.03 -5.42
N GLU A 99 5.86 6.90 -6.18
CA GLU A 99 6.53 8.07 -6.76
C GLU A 99 6.92 9.08 -5.67
N THR A 100 6.14 9.25 -4.59
CA THR A 100 6.57 10.07 -3.45
C THR A 100 7.81 9.50 -2.76
N LEU A 101 7.87 8.17 -2.57
CA LEU A 101 9.06 7.48 -2.04
C LEU A 101 10.29 7.75 -2.90
N LYS A 102 10.15 7.61 -4.22
CA LYS A 102 11.23 7.85 -5.18
C LYS A 102 11.80 9.26 -5.08
N GLU A 103 10.93 10.28 -4.98
CA GLU A 103 11.34 11.67 -4.83
C GLU A 103 12.05 11.91 -3.48
N HIS A 104 11.49 11.41 -2.37
CA HIS A 104 11.99 11.71 -1.02
C HIS A 104 13.24 10.91 -0.64
N LEU A 105 13.37 9.68 -1.12
CA LEU A 105 14.53 8.84 -0.88
C LEU A 105 15.69 9.19 -1.82
N GLY A 106 15.40 9.71 -3.02
CA GLY A 106 16.40 10.12 -3.99
C GLY A 106 17.46 9.05 -4.21
N LYS A 107 18.73 9.38 -3.95
CA LYS A 107 19.87 8.45 -4.07
C LYS A 107 19.78 7.20 -3.17
N HIS A 108 18.99 7.25 -2.09
CA HIS A 108 18.77 6.12 -1.20
C HIS A 108 17.73 5.13 -1.76
N PHE A 109 17.00 5.48 -2.83
CA PHE A 109 16.05 4.61 -3.49
C PHE A 109 16.73 3.69 -4.52
N ASN A 110 17.68 2.89 -4.04
CA ASN A 110 18.42 1.93 -4.84
C ASN A 110 17.55 0.76 -5.34
N ALA A 111 18.10 -0.11 -6.19
CA ALA A 111 17.38 -1.24 -6.78
C ALA A 111 16.76 -2.19 -5.74
N GLU A 112 17.44 -2.40 -4.61
CA GLU A 112 16.94 -3.21 -3.50
C GLU A 112 15.70 -2.56 -2.85
N SER A 113 15.77 -1.27 -2.54
CA SER A 113 14.66 -0.48 -1.99
C SER A 113 13.46 -0.47 -2.94
N GLN A 114 13.70 -0.23 -4.23
CA GLN A 114 12.66 -0.25 -5.26
C GLN A 114 11.96 -1.61 -5.33
N LEU A 115 12.74 -2.70 -5.35
CA LEU A 115 12.19 -4.05 -5.37
C LEU A 115 11.38 -4.37 -4.11
N ALA A 116 11.87 -3.94 -2.94
CA ALA A 116 11.19 -4.15 -1.67
C ALA A 116 9.85 -3.41 -1.63
N TRP A 117 9.82 -2.13 -2.01
CA TRP A 117 8.59 -1.33 -2.04
C TRP A 117 7.60 -1.82 -3.10
N LYS A 118 8.05 -2.19 -4.31
CA LYS A 118 7.17 -2.79 -5.32
C LYS A 118 6.49 -4.07 -4.81
N LYS A 119 7.22 -4.93 -4.08
CA LYS A 119 6.63 -6.14 -3.49
C LYS A 119 5.66 -5.81 -2.36
N ALA A 120 6.00 -4.85 -1.50
CA ALA A 120 5.13 -4.43 -0.40
C ALA A 120 3.81 -3.82 -0.94
N LEU A 121 3.88 -2.98 -1.96
CA LEU A 121 2.71 -2.36 -2.59
C LEU A 121 1.85 -3.38 -3.34
N ARG A 122 2.44 -4.31 -4.09
CA ARG A 122 1.69 -5.42 -4.70
C ARG A 122 0.97 -6.28 -3.66
N TYR A 123 1.60 -6.54 -2.52
CA TYR A 123 0.95 -7.24 -1.41
C TYR A 123 -0.24 -6.42 -0.89
N PHE A 124 -0.05 -5.11 -0.67
CA PHE A 124 -1.11 -4.20 -0.25
C PHE A 124 -2.27 -4.17 -1.25
N GLU A 125 -2.01 -3.97 -2.54
CA GLU A 125 -3.02 -3.95 -3.61
C GLU A 125 -3.81 -5.25 -3.66
N SER A 126 -3.12 -6.41 -3.64
CA SER A 126 -3.79 -7.70 -3.64
C SER A 126 -4.61 -7.95 -2.38
N PHE A 127 -4.12 -7.50 -1.22
CA PHE A 127 -4.82 -7.65 0.05
C PHE A 127 -6.06 -6.74 0.11
N ALA A 128 -5.92 -5.47 -0.31
CA ALA A 128 -7.02 -4.52 -0.42
C ALA A 128 -8.05 -4.97 -1.46
N GLY A 129 -7.60 -5.50 -2.59
CA GLY A 129 -8.42 -6.15 -3.62
C GLY A 129 -9.37 -7.20 -3.03
N ASN A 130 -8.82 -8.10 -2.23
CA ASN A 130 -9.57 -9.16 -1.56
C ASN A 130 -10.51 -8.58 -0.48
N VAL A 131 -9.99 -7.76 0.43
CA VAL A 131 -10.76 -7.27 1.59
C VAL A 131 -11.88 -6.31 1.21
N LEU A 132 -11.68 -5.44 0.22
CA LEU A 132 -12.64 -4.39 -0.15
C LEU A 132 -13.59 -4.82 -1.26
N PHE A 133 -13.12 -5.64 -2.20
CA PHE A 133 -13.85 -5.94 -3.43
C PHE A 133 -14.11 -7.43 -3.64
N ASN A 134 -13.67 -8.29 -2.72
CA ASN A 134 -13.74 -9.74 -2.85
C ASN A 134 -13.04 -10.25 -4.14
N VAL A 135 -12.06 -9.49 -4.64
CA VAL A 135 -11.25 -9.89 -5.80
C VAL A 135 -10.04 -10.66 -5.29
N SER A 136 -10.11 -11.98 -5.46
CA SER A 136 -8.97 -12.85 -5.17
C SER A 136 -8.21 -13.12 -6.47
N ASN A 137 -7.00 -12.54 -6.59
CA ASN A 137 -6.03 -12.93 -7.62
C ASN A 137 -5.52 -14.38 -7.43
N VAL A 138 -5.82 -14.98 -6.26
CA VAL A 138 -5.78 -16.43 -6.10
C VAL A 138 -7.04 -16.96 -6.77
N VAL A 139 -6.93 -17.36 -8.04
CA VAL A 139 -7.87 -18.34 -8.60
C VAL A 139 -7.86 -19.48 -7.59
N SER A 140 -8.97 -19.68 -6.88
CA SER A 140 -9.02 -20.72 -5.86
C SER A 140 -8.61 -22.02 -6.55
N LEU A 141 -7.81 -22.87 -5.88
CA LEU A 141 -7.46 -24.18 -6.44
C LEU A 141 -8.73 -24.93 -6.91
N GLN A 142 -9.85 -24.69 -6.22
CA GLN A 142 -11.20 -25.11 -6.61
C GLN A 142 -11.65 -24.56 -7.98
N GLN A 143 -11.51 -23.27 -8.26
CA GLN A 143 -11.82 -22.69 -9.59
C GLN A 143 -10.91 -23.26 -10.69
N LYS A 144 -9.61 -23.49 -10.42
CA LYS A 144 -8.72 -24.16 -11.39
C LYS A 144 -9.09 -25.63 -11.61
N MET A 145 -9.56 -26.33 -10.58
CA MET A 145 -10.03 -27.71 -10.69
C MET A 145 -11.34 -27.80 -11.49
N LEU A 146 -12.28 -26.88 -11.27
CA LEU A 146 -13.54 -26.80 -12.01
C LEU A 146 -13.31 -26.47 -13.49
N GLN A 147 -12.43 -25.52 -13.81
CA GLN A 147 -12.07 -25.22 -15.20
C GLN A 147 -11.39 -26.41 -15.91
N LYS A 148 -10.56 -27.19 -15.20
CA LYS A 148 -9.96 -28.42 -15.75
C LYS A 148 -10.97 -29.55 -15.99
N GLN A 149 -12.09 -29.57 -15.28
CA GLN A 149 -13.16 -30.54 -15.49
C GLN A 149 -14.11 -30.13 -16.62
N SER A 150 -14.41 -28.82 -16.77
CA SER A 150 -15.23 -28.33 -17.88
C SER A 150 -14.54 -28.44 -19.25
N ASN A 151 -13.21 -28.32 -19.33
CA ASN A 151 -12.47 -28.47 -20.59
C ASN A 151 -12.20 -29.94 -21.00
N LYS A 152 -12.87 -30.91 -20.34
CA LYS A 152 -12.79 -32.35 -20.67
C LYS A 152 -14.12 -32.93 -21.19
N LEU A 153 -15.06 -32.09 -21.59
CA LEU A 153 -16.28 -32.46 -22.31
C LEU A 153 -16.18 -32.04 -23.78
#